data_AF-A0A1T1HVS0-F1
#
_entry.id   AF-A0A1T1HVS0-F1
#
_cell.length_a   1.000
_cell.length_b   1.000
_cell.length_c   1.000
_cell.angle_alpha   90.00
_cell.angle_beta   90.00
_cell.angle_gamma   90.00
#
_symmetry.space_group_name_H-M   'P 1'
#
loop_
_entity.id
_entity.type
_entity.pdbx_description
1 polymer ?
#
loop_
_entity_poly.entity_id
_entity_poly.type
_entity_poly.pdbx_seq_one_letter_code
_entity_poly.pdbx_strand_id
1 'polypeptide(L)'
;MNTFPRFSLILLGLLSLPAVAREQPAQTTSGIDLSCQPPSVVPIADASQDAFDRYSWQMFVALSWPAKAGARGQPDCSAALGAPGPTVWQTYKNVDEIFLPGAKPPGPWNSALQAKRLRLINIAALKNNTVVHSDNQAVGGWLIDQNGKPTYYELAANEASYNYIVANDFYNADIVSKASNIKFPSATSEIKSSWRILTAQDDASRYLQMPATVTQFNDQGVPDGTTQVNLGLVGLHIITKAPGYPQWIWSTFEQVDNVPPKVLVEGKWVNQPAPGVKYSYFNAGAPADSLNQSPCNWTLQDGHQVCQPKPGTSFTTPNPLDRFTPLTPATVTLNSQFQAAAQVQSTVFKYYQLVTTQWPSDPSNPSNPQGSPTPALAANVTMESYIQPNSSCTDCHSKATPINSRFKADFSYLFKFAKAPAGTSIKDEE
;
A
#
# COMPACT_ATOMS: atom_id res chain seq x y z
N MET A 1 -61.94 77.40 -10.72
CA MET A 1 -61.64 77.89 -9.35
C MET A 1 -62.39 76.99 -8.40
N ASN A 2 -61.70 76.25 -7.52
CA ASN A 2 -62.18 75.88 -6.19
C ASN A 2 -61.12 75.03 -5.48
N THR A 3 -60.64 75.57 -4.38
CA THR A 3 -59.76 74.96 -3.37
C THR A 3 -60.49 73.88 -2.59
N PHE A 4 -59.81 72.79 -2.22
CA PHE A 4 -60.00 72.03 -0.97
C PHE A 4 -58.87 70.98 -0.81
N PRO A 5 -58.61 70.45 0.41
CA PRO A 5 -57.29 70.47 1.02
C PRO A 5 -56.66 69.08 1.19
N ARG A 6 -55.37 69.07 1.54
CA ARG A 6 -54.61 67.86 1.91
C ARG A 6 -54.95 67.41 3.33
N PHE A 7 -55.21 66.12 3.50
CA PHE A 7 -55.09 65.40 4.76
C PHE A 7 -54.07 64.28 4.59
N SER A 8 -53.08 64.25 5.49
CA SER A 8 -52.06 63.22 5.59
C SER A 8 -52.63 61.96 6.23
N LEU A 9 -52.33 60.78 5.67
CA LEU A 9 -52.40 59.51 6.39
C LEU A 9 -51.04 58.81 6.35
N ILE A 10 -50.71 58.27 7.52
CA ILE A 10 -49.43 57.74 7.99
C ILE A 10 -49.19 56.35 7.38
N LEU A 11 -47.99 56.12 6.84
CA LEU A 11 -47.48 54.78 6.57
C LEU A 11 -46.32 54.49 7.52
N LEU A 12 -46.52 53.56 8.46
CA LEU A 12 -45.45 53.04 9.32
C LEU A 12 -44.41 52.32 8.46
N GLY A 13 -43.23 52.92 8.31
CA GLY A 13 -42.05 52.24 7.78
C GLY A 13 -41.43 51.35 8.87
N LEU A 14 -41.45 50.04 8.66
CA LEU A 14 -40.67 49.08 9.42
C LEU A 14 -39.18 49.32 9.14
N LEU A 15 -38.45 49.80 10.14
CA LEU A 15 -36.99 49.88 10.16
C LEU A 15 -36.40 48.46 10.10
N SER A 16 -35.86 48.08 8.95
CA SER A 16 -34.92 46.96 8.85
C SER A 16 -33.52 47.48 9.10
N LEU A 17 -32.95 47.12 10.26
CA LEU A 17 -31.53 47.33 10.55
C LEU A 17 -30.71 46.45 9.59
N PRO A 18 -29.59 46.94 9.02
CA PRO A 18 -28.70 46.08 8.26
C PRO A 18 -28.05 45.11 9.25
N ALA A 19 -28.31 43.81 9.05
CA ALA A 19 -27.51 42.78 9.68
C ALA A 19 -26.08 42.91 9.14
N VAL A 20 -25.19 43.48 9.96
CA VAL A 20 -23.75 43.40 9.74
C VAL A 20 -23.40 41.92 9.86
N ALA A 21 -23.32 41.24 8.72
CA ALA A 21 -22.71 39.93 8.63
C ALA A 21 -21.26 40.10 9.08
N ARG A 22 -20.98 39.62 10.29
CA ARG A 22 -19.63 39.49 10.82
C ARG A 22 -18.93 38.52 9.86
N GLU A 23 -18.07 39.03 8.97
CA GLU A 23 -17.15 38.20 8.21
C GLU A 23 -16.38 37.37 9.23
N GLN A 24 -16.73 36.09 9.29
CA GLN A 24 -15.90 35.09 9.93
C GLN A 24 -14.57 35.16 9.19
N PRO A 25 -13.43 35.37 9.87
CA PRO A 25 -12.15 35.32 9.20
C PRO A 25 -12.09 33.95 8.53
N ALA A 26 -11.89 33.97 7.20
CA ALA A 26 -11.58 32.77 6.45
C ALA A 26 -10.55 31.99 7.26
N GLN A 27 -10.86 30.73 7.60
CA GLN A 27 -9.86 29.86 8.18
C GLN A 27 -8.67 29.90 7.24
N THR A 28 -7.60 30.53 7.70
CA THR A 28 -6.29 30.39 7.08
C THR A 28 -6.08 28.90 6.94
N THR A 29 -6.03 28.41 5.69
CA THR A 29 -5.62 27.06 5.40
C THR A 29 -4.27 26.88 6.08
N SER A 30 -4.24 26.22 7.23
CA SER A 30 -3.00 25.74 7.82
C SER A 30 -2.36 24.91 6.73
N GLY A 31 -1.30 25.44 6.10
CA GLY A 31 -0.66 24.80 4.96
C GLY A 31 -0.31 23.36 5.33
N ILE A 32 -0.40 22.44 4.37
CA ILE A 32 0.14 21.09 4.55
C ILE A 32 1.64 21.26 4.81
N ASP A 33 2.06 21.05 6.05
CA ASP A 33 3.47 21.06 6.44
C ASP A 33 4.08 19.72 6.02
N LEU A 34 4.89 19.77 4.98
CA LEU A 34 5.59 18.62 4.42
C LEU A 34 7.04 18.66 4.86
N SER A 35 7.51 17.53 5.34
CA SER A 35 8.89 17.33 5.79
C SER A 35 9.53 16.20 5.00
N CYS A 36 10.84 16.33 4.76
CA CYS A 36 11.67 15.22 4.28
C CYS A 36 11.80 14.11 5.34
N GLN A 37 11.52 14.41 6.61
CA GLN A 37 11.58 13.46 7.72
C GLN A 37 10.21 12.89 8.04
N PRO A 38 10.11 11.59 8.36
CA PRO A 38 8.88 11.00 8.86
C PRO A 38 8.34 11.73 10.10
N PRO A 39 7.01 11.85 10.27
CA PRO A 39 6.42 12.39 11.48
C PRO A 39 6.90 11.62 12.73
N SER A 40 7.38 12.37 13.73
CA SER A 40 7.89 11.80 14.98
C SER A 40 6.80 11.49 16.01
N VAL A 41 5.61 12.05 15.82
CA VAL A 41 4.45 11.89 16.70
C VAL A 41 3.36 11.19 15.93
N VAL A 42 2.91 10.05 16.47
CA VAL A 42 1.76 9.32 15.97
C VAL A 42 0.49 9.87 16.65
N PRO A 43 -0.64 10.02 15.93
CA PRO A 43 -1.91 10.36 16.56
C PRO A 43 -2.27 9.37 17.67
N ILE A 44 -2.95 9.82 18.73
CA ILE A 44 -3.44 8.95 19.81
C ILE A 44 -4.50 7.95 19.32
N ALA A 45 -4.70 6.83 20.02
CA ALA A 45 -5.47 5.69 19.50
C ALA A 45 -6.95 5.99 19.23
N ASP A 46 -7.54 6.93 19.97
CA ASP A 46 -8.91 7.43 19.81
C ASP A 46 -9.02 8.67 18.89
N ALA A 47 -7.93 9.06 18.23
CA ALA A 47 -7.96 10.12 17.23
C ALA A 47 -8.82 9.75 16.02
N SER A 48 -9.20 10.77 15.25
CA SER A 48 -10.03 10.59 14.04
C SER A 48 -9.26 9.91 12.90
N GLN A 49 -10.00 9.33 11.96
CA GLN A 49 -9.45 8.84 10.69
C GLN A 49 -8.63 9.92 9.96
N ASP A 50 -9.08 11.18 9.95
CA ASP A 50 -8.35 12.29 9.31
C ASP A 50 -6.95 12.49 9.91
N ALA A 51 -6.81 12.35 11.23
CA ALA A 51 -5.51 12.49 11.89
C ALA A 51 -4.53 11.38 11.46
N PHE A 52 -4.99 10.14 11.40
CA PHE A 52 -4.18 9.01 10.91
C PHE A 52 -3.92 9.07 9.41
N ASP A 53 -4.90 9.51 8.62
CA ASP A 53 -4.73 9.70 7.17
C ASP A 53 -3.72 10.81 6.87
N ARG A 54 -3.70 11.89 7.66
CA ARG A 54 -2.70 12.96 7.57
C ARG A 54 -1.30 12.46 7.93
N TYR A 55 -1.20 11.69 9.02
CA TYR A 55 0.05 11.02 9.40
C TYR A 55 0.56 10.11 8.26
N SER A 56 -0.31 9.31 7.65
CA SER A 56 0.03 8.44 6.52
C SER A 56 0.53 9.21 5.31
N TRP A 57 -0.11 10.33 4.96
CA TRP A 57 0.36 11.19 3.87
C TRP A 57 1.72 11.83 4.15
N GLN A 58 1.95 12.29 5.39
CA GLN A 58 3.26 12.81 5.80
C GLN A 58 4.35 11.72 5.73
N MET A 59 4.03 10.49 6.17
CA MET A 59 4.90 9.32 6.00
C MET A 59 5.20 9.04 4.52
N PHE A 60 4.17 9.04 3.67
CA PHE A 60 4.34 8.79 2.23
C PHE A 60 5.26 9.83 1.58
N VAL A 61 5.07 11.12 1.88
CA VAL A 61 5.92 12.19 1.34
C VAL A 61 7.36 12.06 1.83
N ALA A 62 7.57 11.87 3.13
CA ALA A 62 8.91 11.74 3.71
C ALA A 62 9.67 10.53 3.15
N LEU A 63 9.01 9.38 3.03
CA LEU A 63 9.62 8.18 2.45
C LEU A 63 9.82 8.29 0.94
N SER A 64 9.03 9.13 0.27
CA SER A 64 9.14 9.39 -1.17
C SER A 64 10.14 10.50 -1.51
N TRP A 65 10.76 11.12 -0.50
CA TRP A 65 11.86 12.06 -0.70
C TRP A 65 13.07 11.38 -1.35
N PRO A 66 13.88 12.08 -2.15
CA PRO A 66 15.15 11.56 -2.62
C PRO A 66 16.04 11.06 -1.47
N ALA A 67 16.63 9.89 -1.63
CA ALA A 67 17.54 9.33 -0.64
C ALA A 67 18.93 9.97 -0.73
N LYS A 68 19.60 10.12 0.41
CA LYS A 68 20.99 10.55 0.48
C LYS A 68 21.91 9.49 -0.10
N ALA A 69 22.77 9.88 -1.04
CA ALA A 69 23.71 8.97 -1.68
C ALA A 69 24.61 8.26 -0.64
N GLY A 70 24.66 6.92 -0.73
CA GLY A 70 25.45 6.08 0.18
C GLY A 70 24.84 5.87 1.58
N ALA A 71 23.70 6.49 1.90
CA ALA A 71 23.01 6.36 3.18
C ALA A 71 21.57 5.88 2.97
N ARG A 72 21.39 4.56 2.92
CA ARG A 72 20.08 3.94 2.70
C ARG A 72 19.12 4.34 3.82
N GLY A 73 17.87 4.61 3.46
CA GLY A 73 16.82 4.97 4.39
C GLY A 73 16.92 6.38 4.98
N GLN A 74 17.90 7.19 4.55
CA GLN A 74 18.03 8.59 4.97
C GLN A 74 17.65 9.52 3.81
N PRO A 75 16.79 10.53 4.04
CA PRO A 75 16.47 11.52 3.02
C PRO A 75 17.63 12.48 2.78
N ASP A 76 17.76 12.96 1.54
CA ASP A 76 18.50 14.17 1.23
C ASP A 76 17.56 15.38 1.37
N CYS A 77 17.52 15.95 2.57
CA CYS A 77 16.70 17.13 2.86
C CYS A 77 17.20 18.42 2.18
N SER A 78 18.36 18.39 1.50
CA SER A 78 18.82 19.51 0.68
C SER A 78 18.22 19.48 -0.74
N ALA A 79 17.70 18.33 -1.17
CA ALA A 79 17.01 18.16 -2.44
C ALA A 79 15.50 18.45 -2.31
N ALA A 80 14.88 18.88 -3.40
CA ALA A 80 13.43 18.98 -3.49
C ALA A 80 12.79 17.59 -3.64
N LEU A 81 11.56 17.43 -3.15
CA LEU A 81 10.74 16.24 -3.43
C LEU A 81 10.68 16.00 -4.94
N GLY A 82 10.82 14.74 -5.37
CA GLY A 82 10.80 14.36 -6.78
C GLY A 82 12.08 14.67 -7.58
N ALA A 83 13.16 15.16 -6.94
CA ALA A 83 14.45 15.24 -7.60
C ALA A 83 14.93 13.84 -8.07
N PRO A 84 15.78 13.76 -9.12
CA PRO A 84 16.24 12.48 -9.65
C PRO A 84 16.96 11.61 -8.61
N GLY A 85 16.72 10.30 -8.68
CA GLY A 85 17.33 9.31 -7.80
C GLY A 85 16.28 8.39 -7.16
N PRO A 86 16.72 7.36 -6.42
CA PRO A 86 15.81 6.53 -5.66
C PRO A 86 15.20 7.33 -4.49
N THR A 87 13.94 7.05 -4.18
CA THR A 87 13.32 7.54 -2.95
C THR A 87 13.93 6.86 -1.72
N VAL A 88 13.74 7.45 -0.53
CA VAL A 88 14.17 6.86 0.75
C VAL A 88 13.78 5.40 0.85
N TRP A 89 12.51 5.07 0.62
CA TRP A 89 12.05 3.68 0.74
C TRP A 89 12.55 2.77 -0.38
N GLN A 90 12.83 3.27 -1.59
CA GLN A 90 13.41 2.46 -2.67
C GLN A 90 14.83 1.99 -2.34
N THR A 91 15.50 2.65 -1.39
CA THR A 91 16.84 2.25 -0.91
C THR A 91 16.83 1.23 0.22
N TYR A 92 15.67 0.91 0.79
CA TYR A 92 15.54 -0.16 1.78
C TYR A 92 15.99 -1.51 1.21
N LYS A 93 16.49 -2.40 2.06
CA LYS A 93 16.85 -3.76 1.64
C LYS A 93 15.59 -4.58 1.43
N ASN A 94 15.47 -5.19 0.25
CA ASN A 94 14.39 -6.11 -0.03
C ASN A 94 14.66 -7.53 0.49
N VAL A 95 13.66 -8.41 0.43
CA VAL A 95 13.79 -9.79 0.92
C VAL A 95 14.95 -10.56 0.29
N ASP A 96 15.29 -10.29 -0.98
CA ASP A 96 16.41 -10.96 -1.66
C ASP A 96 17.78 -10.42 -1.19
N GLU A 97 17.84 -9.20 -0.66
CA GLU A 97 19.05 -8.63 -0.03
C GLU A 97 19.20 -9.03 1.46
N ILE A 98 18.10 -9.37 2.13
CA ILE A 98 18.09 -9.75 3.56
C ILE A 98 18.28 -11.25 3.74
N PHE A 99 17.59 -12.08 2.94
CA PHE A 99 17.51 -13.52 3.13
C PHE A 99 18.29 -14.27 2.05
N LEU A 100 19.62 -14.20 2.18
CA LEU A 100 20.54 -14.76 1.18
C LEU A 100 20.55 -16.30 1.18
N PRO A 101 20.76 -16.95 0.00
CA PRO A 101 20.90 -18.39 -0.10
C PRO A 101 21.96 -18.97 0.85
N GLY A 102 21.64 -20.11 1.47
CA GLY A 102 22.54 -20.76 2.43
C GLY A 102 22.63 -20.05 3.79
N ALA A 103 21.62 -19.27 4.16
CA ALA A 103 21.58 -18.47 5.39
C ALA A 103 22.81 -17.55 5.56
N LYS A 104 23.33 -17.00 4.46
CA LYS A 104 24.51 -16.13 4.52
C LYS A 104 24.18 -14.80 5.21
N PRO A 105 25.10 -14.24 6.02
CA PRO A 105 24.92 -12.89 6.56
C PRO A 105 24.70 -11.87 5.43
N PRO A 106 23.66 -11.02 5.49
CA PRO A 106 23.32 -10.06 4.43
C PRO A 106 24.26 -8.84 4.33
N GLY A 107 25.31 -8.81 5.15
CA GLY A 107 26.34 -7.76 5.14
C GLY A 107 25.93 -6.48 5.88
N PRO A 108 26.57 -5.33 5.60
CA PRO A 108 26.19 -4.06 6.20
C PRO A 108 24.91 -3.49 5.59
N TRP A 109 24.20 -2.65 6.35
CA TRP A 109 23.01 -1.91 5.86
C TRP A 109 23.34 -1.10 4.61
N ASN A 110 24.33 -0.21 4.67
CA ASN A 110 24.73 0.70 3.58
C ASN A 110 25.56 0.04 2.46
N SER A 111 25.33 -1.24 2.16
CA SER A 111 25.90 -1.86 0.95
C SER A 111 25.33 -1.20 -0.32
N ALA A 112 26.09 -1.21 -1.42
CA ALA A 112 25.66 -0.63 -2.71
C ALA A 112 24.26 -1.10 -3.12
N LEU A 113 23.47 -0.21 -3.74
CA LEU A 113 22.15 -0.56 -4.28
C LEU A 113 22.31 -1.62 -5.37
N GLN A 114 21.52 -2.69 -5.27
CA GLN A 114 21.50 -3.73 -6.29
C GLN A 114 20.50 -3.39 -7.39
N ALA A 115 20.76 -3.85 -8.61
CA ALA A 115 19.78 -3.81 -9.68
C ALA A 115 18.52 -4.57 -9.26
N LYS A 116 17.36 -3.94 -9.39
CA LYS A 116 16.08 -4.49 -8.94
C LYS A 116 15.72 -5.72 -9.78
N ARG A 117 15.40 -6.81 -9.11
CA ARG A 117 14.96 -8.08 -9.70
C ARG A 117 13.64 -8.47 -9.06
N LEU A 118 12.56 -8.43 -9.82
CA LEU A 118 11.24 -8.76 -9.30
C LEU A 118 10.76 -10.09 -9.92
N ARG A 119 10.18 -10.92 -9.07
CA ARG A 119 9.55 -12.20 -9.42
C ARG A 119 8.10 -12.15 -8.91
N LEU A 120 7.22 -12.98 -9.45
CA LEU A 120 5.95 -13.20 -8.76
C LEU A 120 6.23 -13.95 -7.46
N ILE A 121 5.97 -13.30 -6.34
CA ILE A 121 6.20 -13.86 -5.01
C ILE A 121 4.89 -14.53 -4.58
N ASN A 122 4.88 -15.85 -4.51
CA ASN A 122 3.76 -16.61 -3.94
C ASN A 122 4.13 -17.01 -2.50
N ILE A 123 3.66 -16.24 -1.51
CA ILE A 123 3.95 -16.53 -0.10
C ILE A 123 3.26 -17.83 0.37
N ALA A 124 2.10 -18.24 -0.16
CA ALA A 124 1.51 -19.54 0.16
C ALA A 124 2.33 -20.71 -0.40
N ALA A 125 3.03 -20.53 -1.53
CA ALA A 125 3.97 -21.53 -2.05
C ALA A 125 5.27 -21.64 -1.23
N LEU A 126 5.51 -20.76 -0.26
CA LEU A 126 6.60 -20.91 0.73
C LEU A 126 6.17 -21.74 1.95
N LYS A 127 4.96 -22.31 1.94
CA LYS A 127 4.47 -23.24 2.97
C LYS A 127 4.46 -24.67 2.43
N ASN A 128 4.75 -25.63 3.32
CA ASN A 128 4.46 -27.05 3.14
C ASN A 128 3.05 -27.43 3.65
N ASN A 129 2.11 -26.46 3.73
CA ASN A 129 0.78 -26.66 4.32
C ASN A 129 -0.34 -26.48 3.30
N THR A 130 -1.31 -27.39 3.36
CA THR A 130 -2.47 -27.60 2.49
C THR A 130 -3.55 -26.50 2.52
N VAL A 131 -3.31 -25.36 3.19
CA VAL A 131 -4.35 -24.34 3.45
C VAL A 131 -4.00 -23.00 2.78
N VAL A 132 -4.63 -22.74 1.64
CA VAL A 132 -4.64 -21.42 0.96
C VAL A 132 -5.71 -20.55 1.56
N HIS A 133 -5.42 -19.94 2.70
CA HIS A 133 -6.23 -18.83 3.16
C HIS A 133 -5.31 -17.62 3.35
N SER A 134 -5.59 -16.55 2.61
CA SER A 134 -5.09 -15.17 2.76
C SER A 134 -3.61 -14.81 2.51
N ASP A 135 -2.70 -15.76 2.30
CA ASP A 135 -1.26 -15.45 2.35
C ASP A 135 -0.55 -15.29 0.99
N ASN A 136 -1.22 -14.81 -0.08
CA ASN A 136 -0.61 -14.60 -1.41
C ASN A 136 -0.41 -13.11 -1.75
N GLN A 137 0.61 -12.80 -2.58
CA GLN A 137 0.80 -11.45 -3.15
C GLN A 137 -0.15 -11.28 -4.35
N ALA A 138 -0.93 -10.19 -4.38
CA ALA A 138 -2.35 -10.24 -4.75
C ALA A 138 -3.02 -11.45 -4.09
N VAL A 139 -3.69 -11.23 -2.96
CA VAL A 139 -4.33 -12.34 -2.25
C VAL A 139 -5.31 -13.02 -3.18
N GLY A 140 -4.96 -14.23 -3.64
CA GLY A 140 -5.80 -15.08 -4.48
C GLY A 140 -5.30 -15.36 -5.90
N GLY A 141 -4.23 -14.78 -6.44
CA GLY A 141 -3.79 -15.11 -7.81
C GLY A 141 -2.72 -14.19 -8.41
N TRP A 142 -2.39 -14.41 -9.69
CA TRP A 142 -1.70 -13.39 -10.48
C TRP A 142 -2.57 -12.13 -10.61
N LEU A 143 -2.01 -10.99 -11.03
CA LEU A 143 -2.78 -9.79 -11.36
C LEU A 143 -2.31 -9.23 -12.70
N ILE A 144 -3.17 -9.30 -13.71
CA ILE A 144 -2.89 -8.90 -15.08
C ILE A 144 -3.61 -7.58 -15.38
N ASP A 145 -2.87 -6.58 -15.83
CA ASP A 145 -3.39 -5.26 -16.19
C ASP A 145 -4.17 -5.27 -17.52
N GLN A 146 -4.83 -4.16 -17.87
CA GLN A 146 -5.59 -4.02 -19.11
C GLN A 146 -4.72 -4.05 -20.39
N ASN A 147 -3.39 -4.03 -20.27
CA ASN A 147 -2.44 -4.26 -21.38
C ASN A 147 -2.00 -5.73 -21.48
N GLY A 148 -2.57 -6.63 -20.67
CA GLY A 148 -2.18 -8.04 -20.64
C GLY A 148 -0.81 -8.27 -20.01
N LYS A 149 -0.34 -7.35 -19.14
CA LYS A 149 0.95 -7.44 -18.45
C LYS A 149 0.77 -7.80 -16.98
N PRO A 150 1.66 -8.63 -16.41
CA PRO A 150 1.61 -8.94 -14.99
C PRO A 150 1.99 -7.76 -14.10
N THR A 151 1.43 -7.78 -12.90
CA THR A 151 1.81 -6.91 -11.79
C THR A 151 2.81 -7.65 -10.89
N TYR A 152 3.93 -7.02 -10.61
CA TYR A 152 4.99 -7.53 -9.75
C TYR A 152 4.92 -6.91 -8.36
N TYR A 153 5.49 -7.60 -7.36
CA TYR A 153 5.49 -7.14 -5.98
C TYR A 153 6.91 -7.12 -5.41
N GLU A 154 7.19 -6.15 -4.55
CA GLU A 154 8.42 -6.08 -3.77
C GLU A 154 8.09 -5.86 -2.30
N LEU A 155 8.82 -6.58 -1.44
CA LEU A 155 8.84 -6.40 0.01
C LEU A 155 10.20 -5.85 0.42
N ALA A 156 10.22 -4.76 1.17
CA ALA A 156 11.43 -4.14 1.69
C ALA A 156 11.28 -3.73 3.14
N ALA A 157 12.40 -3.71 3.86
CA ALA A 157 12.42 -3.43 5.29
C ALA A 157 13.42 -2.29 5.59
N ASN A 158 13.05 -1.39 6.50
CA ASN A 158 13.93 -0.30 6.90
C ASN A 158 15.11 -0.78 7.76
N GLU A 159 16.01 0.13 8.12
CA GLU A 159 17.22 -0.19 8.89
C GLU A 159 16.91 -0.81 10.26
N ALA A 160 15.88 -0.34 10.96
CA ALA A 160 15.48 -0.89 12.25
C ALA A 160 15.02 -2.36 12.14
N SER A 161 14.18 -2.66 11.14
CA SER A 161 13.77 -4.04 10.81
C SER A 161 14.98 -4.91 10.45
N TYR A 162 15.87 -4.39 9.60
CA TYR A 162 17.09 -5.08 9.18
C TYR A 162 18.01 -5.43 10.35
N ASN A 163 18.30 -4.44 11.20
CA ASN A 163 19.18 -4.61 12.36
C ASN A 163 18.60 -5.64 13.33
N TYR A 164 17.28 -5.64 13.54
CA TYR A 164 16.63 -6.67 14.36
C TYR A 164 16.80 -8.07 13.75
N ILE A 165 16.57 -8.23 12.45
CA ILE A 165 16.74 -9.52 11.76
C ILE A 165 18.18 -10.02 11.87
N VAL A 166 19.16 -9.14 11.61
CA VAL A 166 20.59 -9.51 11.62
C VAL A 166 21.08 -9.80 13.04
N ALA A 167 20.73 -8.98 14.03
CA ALA A 167 21.20 -9.15 15.41
C ALA A 167 20.70 -10.44 16.07
N ASN A 168 19.62 -11.03 15.56
CA ASN A 168 19.06 -12.29 16.05
C ASN A 168 19.33 -13.49 15.10
N ASP A 169 20.12 -13.28 14.04
CA ASP A 169 20.33 -14.25 12.96
C ASP A 169 19.03 -14.81 12.34
N PHE A 170 17.95 -14.02 12.36
CA PHE A 170 16.64 -14.44 11.86
C PHE A 170 16.56 -14.51 10.34
N TYR A 171 17.63 -14.18 9.62
CA TYR A 171 17.79 -14.51 8.21
C TYR A 171 18.02 -16.02 7.97
N ASN A 172 18.41 -16.76 9.02
CA ASN A 172 18.60 -18.20 9.04
C ASN A 172 17.31 -18.93 9.45
N ALA A 173 16.79 -19.79 8.58
CA ALA A 173 15.57 -20.56 8.79
C ALA A 173 15.65 -21.49 10.03
N ASP A 174 16.82 -22.09 10.29
CA ASP A 174 17.01 -23.02 11.42
C ASP A 174 16.98 -22.33 12.78
N ILE A 175 17.22 -21.03 12.79
CA ILE A 175 17.21 -20.18 13.99
C ILE A 175 15.80 -19.60 14.17
N VAL A 176 15.28 -18.90 13.16
CA VAL A 176 13.99 -18.21 13.28
C VAL A 176 12.80 -19.18 13.44
N SER A 177 12.91 -20.41 12.93
CA SER A 177 11.87 -21.44 13.11
C SER A 177 11.67 -21.84 14.58
N LYS A 178 12.73 -21.74 15.40
CA LYS A 178 12.73 -22.08 16.83
C LYS A 178 12.39 -20.88 17.73
N ALA A 179 12.37 -19.67 17.18
CA ALA A 179 12.06 -18.46 17.94
C ALA A 179 10.58 -18.45 18.36
N SER A 180 10.33 -18.23 19.66
CA SER A 180 8.99 -18.19 20.24
C SER A 180 8.52 -16.80 20.68
N ASN A 181 9.41 -15.80 20.64
CA ASN A 181 9.15 -14.44 21.09
C ASN A 181 9.74 -13.40 20.13
N ILE A 182 9.36 -13.48 18.85
CA ILE A 182 9.70 -12.45 17.87
C ILE A 182 8.89 -11.20 18.23
N LYS A 183 9.60 -10.08 18.39
CA LYS A 183 9.05 -8.78 18.73
C LYS A 183 9.96 -7.70 18.19
N PHE A 184 9.55 -7.07 17.10
CA PHE A 184 10.30 -5.95 16.53
C PHE A 184 10.32 -4.76 17.49
N PRO A 185 11.41 -3.97 17.50
CA PRO A 185 11.45 -2.71 18.22
C PRO A 185 10.54 -1.67 17.55
N SER A 186 10.22 -0.60 18.26
CA SER A 186 9.63 0.60 17.62
C SER A 186 10.58 1.16 16.55
N ALA A 187 10.03 1.95 15.63
CA ALA A 187 10.70 2.47 14.44
C ALA A 187 11.01 1.43 13.35
N THR A 188 10.64 0.16 13.55
CA THR A 188 10.55 -0.84 12.47
C THR A 188 9.50 -0.44 11.45
N SER A 189 9.84 -0.57 10.17
CA SER A 189 8.91 -0.37 9.06
C SER A 189 9.16 -1.38 7.95
N GLU A 190 8.07 -1.75 7.28
CA GLU A 190 8.04 -2.59 6.10
C GLU A 190 7.27 -1.89 4.99
N ILE A 191 7.75 -2.07 3.77
CA ILE A 191 7.12 -1.60 2.55
C ILE A 191 6.72 -2.81 1.72
N LYS A 192 5.45 -2.85 1.30
CA LYS A 192 4.98 -3.75 0.24
C LYS A 192 4.51 -2.89 -0.93
N SER A 193 5.07 -3.13 -2.11
CA SER A 193 4.80 -2.32 -3.31
C SER A 193 4.38 -3.20 -4.48
N SER A 194 3.44 -2.72 -5.29
CA SER A 194 2.95 -3.38 -6.50
C SER A 194 3.29 -2.51 -7.71
N TRP A 195 3.70 -3.17 -8.78
CA TRP A 195 4.37 -2.55 -9.91
C TRP A 195 3.85 -3.13 -11.22
N ARG A 196 3.41 -2.28 -12.15
CA ARG A 196 3.05 -2.70 -13.51
C ARG A 196 4.16 -2.40 -14.51
N ILE A 197 4.24 -3.16 -15.58
CA ILE A 197 5.11 -2.85 -16.72
C ILE A 197 4.55 -1.64 -17.45
N LEU A 198 5.35 -0.58 -17.60
CA LEU A 198 5.02 0.56 -18.44
C LEU A 198 5.40 0.26 -19.89
N THR A 199 4.47 0.48 -20.81
CA THR A 199 4.68 0.33 -22.25
C THR A 199 4.62 1.66 -22.97
N ALA A 200 4.86 1.67 -24.28
CA ALA A 200 4.71 2.87 -25.11
C ALA A 200 3.26 3.40 -25.17
N GLN A 201 2.29 2.64 -24.66
CA GLN A 201 0.88 3.04 -24.59
C GLN A 201 0.52 3.74 -23.26
N ASP A 202 1.45 3.82 -22.31
CA ASP A 202 1.23 4.43 -21.00
C ASP A 202 1.91 5.81 -20.92
N ASP A 203 1.30 6.74 -20.19
CA ASP A 203 1.94 8.00 -19.82
C ASP A 203 2.84 7.77 -18.60
N ALA A 204 4.10 7.41 -18.86
CA ALA A 204 5.08 7.12 -17.82
C ALA A 204 5.33 8.31 -16.86
N SER A 205 5.05 9.55 -17.28
CA SER A 205 5.25 10.75 -16.43
C SER A 205 4.31 10.79 -15.21
N ARG A 206 3.28 9.93 -15.19
CA ARG A 206 2.31 9.83 -14.10
C ARG A 206 2.70 8.83 -13.01
N TYR A 207 3.82 8.13 -13.18
CA TYR A 207 4.25 7.05 -12.29
C TYR A 207 5.59 7.36 -11.64
N LEU A 208 5.76 6.94 -10.40
CA LEU A 208 7.10 6.67 -9.86
C LEU A 208 7.65 5.45 -10.61
N GLN A 209 8.78 5.65 -11.29
CA GLN A 209 9.37 4.66 -12.18
C GLN A 209 10.51 3.89 -11.50
N MET A 210 10.70 2.63 -11.92
CA MET A 210 11.81 1.80 -11.48
C MET A 210 12.28 0.87 -12.60
N PRO A 211 13.52 1.00 -13.11
CA PRO A 211 14.08 -0.01 -14.00
C PRO A 211 14.32 -1.30 -13.23
N ALA A 212 13.88 -2.43 -13.79
CA ALA A 212 14.03 -3.73 -13.15
C ALA A 212 14.22 -4.84 -14.19
N THR A 213 14.88 -5.92 -13.76
CA THR A 213 14.76 -7.21 -14.45
C THR A 213 13.59 -7.98 -13.83
N VAL A 214 12.66 -8.44 -14.65
CA VAL A 214 11.49 -9.20 -14.20
C VAL A 214 11.45 -10.59 -14.81
N THR A 215 10.89 -11.55 -14.08
CA THR A 215 10.57 -12.88 -14.63
C THR A 215 9.47 -12.77 -15.69
N GLN A 216 9.67 -13.40 -16.84
CA GLN A 216 8.66 -13.60 -17.89
C GLN A 216 7.92 -14.91 -17.67
N PHE A 217 6.70 -14.96 -18.18
CA PHE A 217 5.82 -16.10 -18.04
C PHE A 217 5.12 -16.36 -19.37
N ASN A 218 4.91 -17.64 -19.68
CA ASN A 218 4.04 -18.05 -20.79
C ASN A 218 2.55 -17.86 -20.42
N ASP A 219 1.64 -18.16 -21.36
CA ASP A 219 0.19 -17.98 -21.17
C ASP A 219 -0.41 -18.82 -20.02
N GLN A 220 0.28 -19.88 -19.58
CA GLN A 220 -0.12 -20.71 -18.44
C GLN A 220 0.46 -20.21 -17.11
N GLY A 221 1.29 -19.16 -17.12
CA GLY A 221 1.95 -18.63 -15.93
C GLY A 221 3.15 -19.41 -15.46
N VAL A 222 3.75 -20.20 -16.34
CA VAL A 222 5.02 -20.88 -16.08
C VAL A 222 6.15 -19.91 -16.44
N PRO A 223 7.13 -19.69 -15.54
CA PRO A 223 8.31 -18.89 -15.85
C PRO A 223 9.05 -19.41 -17.09
N ASP A 224 9.33 -18.55 -18.06
CA ASP A 224 10.01 -18.91 -19.31
C ASP A 224 11.22 -18.04 -19.66
N GLY A 225 11.56 -17.07 -18.80
CA GLY A 225 12.71 -16.20 -19.00
C GLY A 225 12.75 -15.02 -18.05
N THR A 226 13.59 -14.06 -18.39
CA THR A 226 13.68 -12.76 -17.72
C THR A 226 13.89 -11.65 -18.73
N THR A 227 13.33 -10.47 -18.48
CA THR A 227 13.49 -9.30 -19.34
C THR A 227 13.70 -8.03 -18.53
N GLN A 228 14.36 -7.04 -19.13
CA GLN A 228 14.48 -5.69 -18.55
C GLN A 228 13.28 -4.85 -18.94
N VAL A 229 12.67 -4.20 -17.95
CA VAL A 229 11.49 -3.35 -18.12
C VAL A 229 11.62 -2.09 -17.29
N ASN A 230 10.81 -1.10 -17.64
CA ASN A 230 10.52 0.01 -16.75
C ASN A 230 9.19 -0.24 -16.05
N LEU A 231 9.19 -0.20 -14.73
CA LEU A 231 8.01 -0.43 -13.91
C LEU A 231 7.42 0.90 -13.43
N GLY A 232 6.10 0.95 -13.28
CA GLY A 232 5.38 2.06 -12.64
C GLY A 232 4.72 1.58 -11.35
N LEU A 233 4.92 2.31 -10.24
CA LEU A 233 4.30 1.98 -8.96
C LEU A 233 2.79 2.18 -9.06
N VAL A 234 2.02 1.14 -8.72
CA VAL A 234 0.55 1.15 -8.75
C VAL A 234 -0.07 1.01 -7.36
N GLY A 235 0.63 0.44 -6.39
CA GLY A 235 0.13 0.33 -5.02
C GLY A 235 1.27 0.25 -4.02
N LEU A 236 1.03 0.76 -2.81
CA LEU A 236 2.04 0.85 -1.76
C LEU A 236 1.39 0.70 -0.39
N HIS A 237 1.87 -0.26 0.40
CA HIS A 237 1.65 -0.32 1.83
C HIS A 237 2.89 0.19 2.54
N ILE A 238 2.70 1.18 3.42
CA ILE A 238 3.69 1.61 4.39
C ILE A 238 3.23 1.07 5.75
N ILE A 239 3.99 0.14 6.30
CA ILE A 239 3.65 -0.55 7.54
C ILE A 239 4.65 -0.09 8.60
N THR A 240 4.16 0.45 9.71
CA THR A 240 5.04 1.08 10.72
C THR A 240 4.72 0.59 12.12
N LYS A 241 5.74 0.11 12.84
CA LYS A 241 5.66 -0.18 14.27
C LYS A 241 6.06 1.05 15.08
N ALA A 242 5.06 1.75 15.61
CA ALA A 242 5.27 2.95 16.41
C ALA A 242 5.22 2.67 17.93
N PRO A 243 5.84 3.52 18.78
CA PRO A 243 5.64 3.48 20.22
C PRO A 243 4.14 3.57 20.56
N GLY A 244 3.65 2.67 21.42
CA GLY A 244 2.22 2.61 21.79
C GLY A 244 1.32 1.82 20.81
N TYR A 245 1.85 1.38 19.66
CA TYR A 245 1.08 0.65 18.63
C TYR A 245 1.69 -0.74 18.35
N PRO A 246 1.51 -1.72 19.26
CA PRO A 246 2.12 -3.04 19.11
C PRO A 246 1.58 -3.83 17.92
N GLN A 247 0.36 -3.54 17.44
CA GLN A 247 -0.27 -4.14 16.26
C GLN A 247 0.04 -3.40 14.93
N TRP A 248 0.98 -2.44 14.99
CA TRP A 248 1.45 -1.64 13.86
C TRP A 248 0.36 -0.74 13.26
N ILE A 249 0.78 0.19 12.41
CA ILE A 249 -0.08 1.10 11.65
C ILE A 249 0.11 0.80 10.16
N TRP A 250 -1.00 0.73 9.44
CA TRP A 250 -1.07 0.28 8.05
C TRP A 250 -1.58 1.40 7.17
N SER A 251 -0.69 2.03 6.41
CA SER A 251 -1.04 3.08 5.46
C SER A 251 -1.06 2.50 4.05
N THR A 252 -2.17 2.61 3.34
CA THR A 252 -2.31 2.07 1.98
C THR A 252 -2.57 3.15 0.93
N PHE A 253 -1.74 3.17 -0.11
CA PHE A 253 -1.76 4.13 -1.20
C PHE A 253 -1.91 3.43 -2.55
N GLU A 254 -2.58 4.11 -3.47
CA GLU A 254 -2.76 3.65 -4.85
C GLU A 254 -2.43 4.74 -5.85
N GLN A 255 -2.01 4.32 -7.04
CA GLN A 255 -1.95 5.20 -8.20
C GLN A 255 -3.38 5.45 -8.71
N VAL A 256 -3.71 6.71 -9.03
CA VAL A 256 -5.10 7.17 -9.31
C VAL A 256 -5.72 6.57 -10.57
N ASP A 257 -4.91 6.05 -11.48
CA ASP A 257 -5.32 5.40 -12.72
C ASP A 257 -5.40 3.87 -12.56
N ASN A 258 -5.44 3.31 -11.35
CA ASN A 258 -5.71 1.88 -11.18
C ASN A 258 -7.17 1.55 -11.55
N VAL A 259 -8.11 2.21 -10.87
CA VAL A 259 -9.56 2.08 -11.02
C VAL A 259 -10.21 3.46 -10.85
N PRO A 260 -11.39 3.72 -11.45
CA PRO A 260 -12.07 5.00 -11.32
C PRO A 260 -12.51 5.29 -9.88
N PRO A 261 -12.66 6.58 -9.50
CA PRO A 261 -13.31 6.94 -8.26
C PRO A 261 -14.77 6.49 -8.27
N LYS A 262 -15.34 6.28 -7.07
CA LYS A 262 -16.76 6.04 -6.90
C LYS A 262 -17.46 7.30 -6.41
N VAL A 263 -18.67 7.53 -6.92
CA VAL A 263 -19.57 8.59 -6.46
C VAL A 263 -20.91 8.01 -6.05
N LEU A 264 -21.58 8.67 -5.11
CA LEU A 264 -22.89 8.27 -4.65
C LEU A 264 -23.95 8.90 -5.56
N VAL A 265 -24.65 8.08 -6.33
CA VAL A 265 -25.78 8.47 -7.19
C VAL A 265 -27.01 7.72 -6.71
N GLU A 266 -28.04 8.46 -6.28
CA GLU A 266 -29.31 7.88 -5.79
C GLU A 266 -29.09 6.81 -4.70
N GLY A 267 -28.15 7.06 -3.78
CA GLY A 267 -27.82 6.14 -2.68
C GLY A 267 -27.00 4.90 -3.09
N LYS A 268 -26.57 4.80 -4.35
CA LYS A 268 -25.71 3.71 -4.85
C LYS A 268 -24.34 4.24 -5.25
N TRP A 269 -23.30 3.51 -4.87
CA TRP A 269 -21.96 3.82 -5.30
C TRP A 269 -21.74 3.34 -6.74
N VAL A 270 -21.41 4.27 -7.62
CA VAL A 270 -21.15 4.00 -9.04
C VAL A 270 -19.75 4.48 -9.42
N ASN A 271 -19.10 3.75 -10.33
CA ASN A 271 -17.80 4.14 -10.88
C ASN A 271 -17.96 5.37 -11.79
N GLN A 272 -17.09 6.36 -11.60
CA GLN A 272 -17.05 7.58 -12.40
C GLN A 272 -15.71 7.70 -13.14
N PRO A 273 -15.52 6.95 -14.23
CA PRO A 273 -14.29 7.04 -15.02
C PRO A 273 -14.13 8.43 -15.64
N ALA A 274 -12.92 8.99 -15.52
CA ALA A 274 -12.58 10.26 -16.13
C ALA A 274 -12.40 10.09 -17.66
N PRO A 275 -12.97 10.99 -18.49
CA PRO A 275 -12.79 10.92 -19.94
C PRO A 275 -11.31 10.92 -20.35
N GLY A 276 -10.94 10.04 -21.27
CA GLY A 276 -9.57 9.95 -21.79
C GLY A 276 -8.55 9.29 -20.85
N VAL A 277 -8.93 8.93 -19.62
CA VAL A 277 -8.05 8.17 -18.72
C VAL A 277 -8.13 6.68 -19.03
N LYS A 278 -6.98 6.09 -19.31
CA LYS A 278 -6.82 4.65 -19.46
C LYS A 278 -6.49 4.04 -18.11
N TYR A 279 -7.48 3.46 -17.45
CA TYR A 279 -7.28 2.78 -16.18
C TYR A 279 -6.52 1.46 -16.35
N SER A 280 -5.59 1.19 -15.42
CA SER A 280 -4.66 0.07 -15.46
C SER A 280 -5.37 -1.26 -15.21
N TYR A 281 -6.43 -1.28 -14.40
CA TYR A 281 -7.12 -2.52 -14.01
C TYR A 281 -8.64 -2.47 -14.17
N PHE A 282 -9.22 -1.35 -14.58
CA PHE A 282 -10.68 -1.22 -14.73
C PHE A 282 -11.14 -1.47 -16.17
N ASN A 283 -12.24 -2.19 -16.32
CA ASN A 283 -12.95 -2.39 -17.58
C ASN A 283 -14.44 -2.11 -17.40
N ALA A 284 -14.94 -1.06 -18.05
CA ALA A 284 -16.34 -0.64 -17.95
C ALA A 284 -17.34 -1.66 -18.53
N GLY A 285 -16.90 -2.51 -19.45
CA GLY A 285 -17.71 -3.56 -20.06
C GLY A 285 -17.62 -4.92 -19.36
N ALA A 286 -16.84 -5.03 -18.27
CA ALA A 286 -16.72 -6.28 -17.53
C ALA A 286 -18.05 -6.63 -16.82
N PRO A 287 -18.53 -7.89 -16.95
CA PRO A 287 -19.67 -8.38 -16.16
C PRO A 287 -19.42 -8.24 -14.65
N ALA A 288 -20.45 -7.89 -13.89
CA ALA A 288 -20.32 -7.62 -12.45
C ALA A 288 -19.78 -8.83 -11.65
N ASP A 289 -20.12 -10.05 -12.05
CA ASP A 289 -19.66 -11.31 -11.47
C ASP A 289 -18.21 -11.66 -11.84
N SER A 290 -17.61 -10.97 -12.82
CA SER A 290 -16.19 -11.12 -13.18
C SER A 290 -15.26 -10.17 -12.42
N LEU A 291 -15.81 -9.12 -11.81
CA LEU A 291 -15.03 -8.13 -11.07
C LEU A 291 -14.42 -8.73 -9.82
N ASN A 292 -13.15 -8.40 -9.56
CA ASN A 292 -12.43 -8.83 -8.36
C ASN A 292 -12.44 -10.36 -8.16
N GLN A 293 -12.53 -11.13 -9.25
CA GLN A 293 -12.45 -12.58 -9.17
C GLN A 293 -11.03 -13.06 -9.40
N SER A 294 -10.58 -13.95 -8.51
CA SER A 294 -9.34 -14.66 -8.74
C SER A 294 -9.45 -15.48 -10.04
N PRO A 295 -8.46 -15.37 -10.94
CA PRO A 295 -8.37 -16.17 -12.16
C PRO A 295 -7.79 -17.58 -11.90
N CYS A 296 -7.43 -17.90 -10.66
CA CYS A 296 -6.77 -19.15 -10.30
C CYS A 296 -7.77 -20.16 -9.70
N ASN A 297 -7.69 -21.39 -10.17
CA ASN A 297 -8.04 -22.58 -9.41
C ASN A 297 -6.76 -23.06 -8.73
N TRP A 298 -6.69 -22.94 -7.40
CA TRP A 298 -5.51 -23.32 -6.65
C TRP A 298 -5.44 -24.84 -6.51
N THR A 299 -4.30 -25.42 -6.90
CA THR A 299 -4.03 -26.85 -6.79
C THR A 299 -2.71 -27.08 -6.08
N LEU A 300 -2.63 -28.14 -5.29
CA LEU A 300 -1.38 -28.60 -4.70
C LEU A 300 -0.61 -29.41 -5.74
N GLN A 301 0.61 -28.99 -6.06
CA GLN A 301 1.56 -29.71 -6.91
C GLN A 301 2.90 -29.74 -6.17
N ASP A 302 3.45 -30.94 -5.93
CA ASP A 302 4.70 -31.15 -5.20
C ASP A 302 4.76 -30.43 -3.84
N GLY A 303 3.64 -30.40 -3.10
CA GLY A 303 3.52 -29.71 -1.80
C GLY A 303 3.33 -28.20 -1.90
N HIS A 304 3.36 -27.63 -3.11
CA HIS A 304 3.28 -26.20 -3.36
C HIS A 304 1.95 -25.83 -4.01
N GLN A 305 1.42 -24.67 -3.64
CA GLN A 305 0.20 -24.14 -4.23
C GLN A 305 0.49 -23.47 -5.57
N VAL A 306 -0.03 -24.06 -6.63
CA VAL A 306 0.12 -23.59 -8.00
C VAL A 306 -1.22 -23.05 -8.49
N CYS A 307 -1.18 -21.86 -9.08
CA CYS A 307 -2.33 -21.27 -9.76
C CYS A 307 -2.53 -22.00 -11.08
N GLN A 308 -3.62 -22.77 -11.20
CA GLN A 308 -4.09 -23.25 -12.49
C GLN A 308 -5.11 -22.24 -13.04
N PRO A 309 -4.91 -21.67 -14.25
CA PRO A 309 -5.84 -20.70 -14.80
C PRO A 309 -7.25 -21.30 -14.96
N LYS A 310 -8.29 -20.55 -14.57
CA LYS A 310 -9.69 -20.92 -14.81
C LYS A 310 -9.96 -20.99 -16.32
N PRO A 311 -10.91 -21.85 -16.78
CA PRO A 311 -11.32 -21.87 -18.18
C PRO A 311 -11.65 -20.47 -18.70
N GLY A 312 -11.08 -20.10 -19.85
CA GLY A 312 -11.24 -18.76 -20.45
C GLY A 312 -10.29 -17.68 -19.89
N THR A 313 -9.34 -18.03 -19.02
CA THR A 313 -8.31 -17.12 -18.52
C THR A 313 -6.90 -17.64 -18.79
N SER A 314 -5.95 -16.71 -18.92
CA SER A 314 -4.52 -16.94 -19.18
C SER A 314 -3.68 -15.85 -18.50
N PHE A 315 -2.34 -16.00 -18.49
CA PHE A 315 -1.40 -15.03 -17.89
C PHE A 315 -1.39 -13.69 -18.65
N THR A 316 -2.15 -13.62 -19.72
CA THR A 316 -2.33 -12.46 -20.59
C THR A 316 -3.77 -11.92 -20.56
N THR A 317 -4.69 -12.61 -19.87
CA THR A 317 -6.09 -12.19 -19.71
C THR A 317 -6.20 -11.13 -18.60
N PRO A 318 -6.64 -9.88 -18.91
CA PRO A 318 -6.78 -8.84 -17.90
C PRO A 318 -7.73 -9.23 -16.76
N ASN A 319 -7.38 -8.84 -15.53
CA ASN A 319 -8.27 -9.00 -14.38
C ASN A 319 -9.00 -7.69 -14.11
N PRO A 320 -10.30 -7.58 -14.42
CA PRO A 320 -11.04 -6.35 -14.18
C PRO A 320 -11.26 -6.17 -12.68
N LEU A 321 -10.79 -5.05 -12.16
CA LEU A 321 -10.91 -4.67 -10.77
C LEU A 321 -11.91 -3.55 -10.58
N ASP A 322 -12.57 -3.58 -9.43
CA ASP A 322 -13.42 -2.51 -8.92
C ASP A 322 -13.10 -2.29 -7.44
N ARG A 323 -13.15 -1.03 -6.98
CA ARG A 323 -12.91 -0.72 -5.57
C ARG A 323 -14.12 -1.13 -4.75
N PHE A 324 -14.00 -2.10 -3.84
CA PHE A 324 -15.15 -2.51 -3.02
C PHE A 324 -15.58 -1.43 -2.02
N THR A 325 -14.63 -0.91 -1.23
CA THR A 325 -14.88 0.14 -0.22
C THR A 325 -14.54 1.52 -0.79
N PRO A 326 -15.52 2.40 -1.05
CA PRO A 326 -15.26 3.76 -1.51
C PRO A 326 -14.39 4.54 -0.52
N LEU A 327 -13.60 5.49 -1.01
CA LEU A 327 -12.88 6.42 -0.15
C LEU A 327 -13.88 7.29 0.63
N THR A 328 -13.59 7.55 1.90
CA THR A 328 -14.45 8.43 2.70
C THR A 328 -14.36 9.88 2.18
N PRO A 329 -15.41 10.71 2.32
CA PRO A 329 -15.35 12.12 1.94
C PRO A 329 -14.19 12.89 2.60
N ALA A 330 -13.84 12.54 3.84
CA ALA A 330 -12.71 13.12 4.56
C ALA A 330 -11.38 12.73 3.89
N THR A 331 -11.17 11.45 3.60
CA THR A 331 -9.97 10.95 2.90
C THR A 331 -9.84 11.56 1.49
N VAL A 332 -10.95 11.71 0.74
CA VAL A 332 -10.94 12.38 -0.58
C VAL A 332 -10.55 13.85 -0.48
N THR A 333 -11.08 14.56 0.53
CA THR A 333 -10.73 15.96 0.79
C THR A 333 -9.25 16.08 1.14
N LEU A 334 -8.74 15.22 2.03
CA LEU A 334 -7.35 15.21 2.43
C LEU A 334 -6.40 14.86 1.27
N ASN A 335 -6.74 13.85 0.46
CA ASN A 335 -6.00 13.52 -0.77
C ASN A 335 -5.87 14.76 -1.65
N SER A 336 -6.97 15.48 -1.88
CA SER A 336 -6.97 16.70 -2.69
C SER A 336 -6.06 17.79 -2.10
N GLN A 337 -6.04 17.96 -0.78
CA GLN A 337 -5.16 18.92 -0.10
C GLN A 337 -3.68 18.58 -0.30
N PHE A 338 -3.28 17.31 -0.10
CA PHE A 338 -1.89 16.89 -0.29
C PHE A 338 -1.47 16.95 -1.76
N GLN A 339 -2.32 16.51 -2.68
CA GLN A 339 -2.05 16.57 -4.12
C GLN A 339 -1.93 18.01 -4.64
N ALA A 340 -2.67 18.95 -4.04
CA ALA A 340 -2.59 20.39 -4.37
C ALA A 340 -1.42 21.12 -3.69
N ALA A 341 -0.78 20.53 -2.68
CA ALA A 341 0.40 21.13 -2.04
C ALA A 341 1.51 21.31 -3.08
N ALA A 342 2.12 22.49 -3.13
CA ALA A 342 3.04 22.88 -4.22
C ALA A 342 4.19 21.89 -4.45
N GLN A 343 4.76 21.33 -3.37
CA GLN A 343 5.83 20.34 -3.45
C GLN A 343 5.36 18.99 -4.03
N VAL A 344 4.11 18.58 -3.79
CA VAL A 344 3.57 17.32 -4.34
C VAL A 344 3.09 17.55 -5.77
N GLN A 345 2.40 18.66 -6.03
CA GLN A 345 1.84 19.02 -7.33
C GLN A 345 2.89 19.06 -8.45
N SER A 346 4.12 19.47 -8.11
CA SER A 346 5.26 19.54 -9.02
C SER A 346 5.92 18.19 -9.32
N THR A 347 5.43 17.10 -8.74
CA THR A 347 6.03 15.76 -8.84
C THR A 347 5.04 14.72 -9.33
N VAL A 348 5.50 13.49 -9.56
CA VAL A 348 4.63 12.34 -9.89
C VAL A 348 3.69 11.97 -8.74
N PHE A 349 4.00 12.41 -7.51
CA PHE A 349 3.24 12.02 -6.31
C PHE A 349 1.82 12.58 -6.25
N LYS A 350 1.49 13.61 -7.06
CA LYS A 350 0.11 14.06 -7.26
C LYS A 350 -0.82 13.01 -7.87
N TYR A 351 -0.26 11.97 -8.50
CA TYR A 351 -1.00 10.86 -9.11
C TYR A 351 -1.15 9.66 -8.17
N TYR A 352 -0.87 9.84 -6.88
CA TYR A 352 -1.10 8.85 -5.85
C TYR A 352 -2.14 9.36 -4.86
N GLN A 353 -2.89 8.46 -4.26
CA GLN A 353 -3.93 8.77 -3.29
C GLN A 353 -3.89 7.78 -2.13
N LEU A 354 -4.15 8.26 -0.92
CA LEU A 354 -4.40 7.39 0.22
C LEU A 354 -5.76 6.70 0.04
N VAL A 355 -5.78 5.40 0.30
CA VAL A 355 -7.03 4.64 0.36
C VAL A 355 -7.60 4.68 1.77
N THR A 356 -6.79 4.30 2.76
CA THR A 356 -7.12 4.40 4.19
C THR A 356 -5.86 4.18 5.04
N THR A 357 -5.94 4.58 6.29
CA THR A 357 -5.01 4.17 7.36
C THR A 357 -5.74 3.25 8.32
N GLN A 358 -5.20 2.06 8.58
CA GLN A 358 -5.69 1.17 9.62
C GLN A 358 -4.74 1.17 10.83
N TRP A 359 -5.28 1.31 12.04
CA TRP A 359 -4.54 1.26 13.29
C TRP A 359 -5.36 0.54 14.37
N PRO A 360 -4.74 0.08 15.47
CA PRO A 360 -5.48 -0.41 16.63
C PRO A 360 -6.06 0.76 17.44
N SER A 361 -7.38 0.81 17.64
CA SER A 361 -8.03 1.83 18.49
C SER A 361 -7.96 1.50 19.99
N ASP A 362 -7.72 0.24 20.37
CA ASP A 362 -7.45 -0.18 21.76
C ASP A 362 -6.13 -0.97 21.91
N PRO A 363 -4.97 -0.39 21.54
CA PRO A 363 -3.70 -1.10 21.38
C PRO A 363 -3.17 -1.78 22.66
N SER A 364 -3.59 -1.29 23.83
CA SER A 364 -3.15 -1.76 25.14
C SER A 364 -4.07 -2.79 25.78
N ASN A 365 -5.17 -3.19 25.13
CA ASN A 365 -6.14 -4.10 25.71
C ASN A 365 -5.63 -5.56 25.66
N PRO A 366 -5.26 -6.18 26.80
CA PRO A 366 -4.72 -7.55 26.79
C PRO A 366 -5.76 -8.60 26.39
N SER A 367 -7.05 -8.31 26.53
CA SER A 367 -8.15 -9.19 26.12
C SER A 367 -8.43 -9.13 24.62
N ASN A 368 -7.82 -8.19 23.91
CA ASN A 368 -7.99 -7.98 22.47
C ASN A 368 -6.62 -7.83 21.79
N PRO A 369 -5.95 -8.95 21.47
CA PRO A 369 -4.57 -8.91 20.97
C PRO A 369 -4.43 -8.20 19.61
N GLN A 370 -5.52 -8.05 18.84
CA GLN A 370 -5.57 -7.30 17.57
C GLN A 370 -5.81 -5.80 17.76
N GLY A 371 -6.19 -5.34 18.95
CA GLY A 371 -6.34 -3.92 19.26
C GLY A 371 -7.44 -3.21 18.48
N SER A 372 -8.53 -3.92 18.09
CA SER A 372 -9.69 -3.34 17.38
C SER A 372 -9.27 -2.56 16.12
N PRO A 373 -8.85 -3.27 15.05
CA PRO A 373 -8.41 -2.62 13.82
C PRO A 373 -9.48 -1.64 13.32
N THR A 374 -9.07 -0.39 13.16
CA THR A 374 -9.94 0.73 12.81
C THR A 374 -9.32 1.45 11.60
N PRO A 375 -10.05 1.60 10.48
CA PRO A 375 -11.32 0.95 10.19
C PRO A 375 -11.14 -0.58 10.07
N ALA A 376 -12.23 -1.34 10.19
CA ALA A 376 -12.17 -2.80 10.14
C ALA A 376 -11.69 -3.34 8.77
N LEU A 377 -12.03 -2.63 7.68
CA LEU A 377 -11.61 -2.99 6.33
C LEU A 377 -10.52 -2.05 5.83
N ALA A 378 -9.46 -2.64 5.29
CA ALA A 378 -8.40 -1.94 4.56
C ALA A 378 -8.00 -2.81 3.37
N ALA A 379 -8.24 -2.30 2.15
CA ALA A 379 -7.99 -3.04 0.92
C ALA A 379 -7.43 -2.13 -0.17
N ASN A 380 -6.26 -2.49 -0.68
CA ASN A 380 -5.70 -1.93 -1.89
C ASN A 380 -6.13 -2.79 -3.08
N VAL A 381 -6.65 -2.17 -4.14
CA VAL A 381 -7.16 -2.93 -5.29
C VAL A 381 -6.08 -3.79 -5.94
N THR A 382 -4.80 -3.42 -5.83
CA THR A 382 -3.69 -4.21 -6.40
C THR A 382 -3.05 -5.19 -5.42
N MET A 383 -3.33 -5.12 -4.11
CA MET A 383 -2.73 -6.01 -3.11
C MET A 383 -3.71 -7.04 -2.56
N GLU A 384 -4.96 -6.61 -2.36
CA GLU A 384 -6.07 -7.42 -1.83
C GLU A 384 -7.19 -7.56 -2.87
N SER A 385 -6.80 -7.58 -4.16
CA SER A 385 -7.65 -7.55 -5.34
C SER A 385 -8.90 -8.42 -5.23
N TYR A 386 -8.75 -9.65 -4.72
CA TYR A 386 -9.78 -10.69 -4.72
C TYR A 386 -10.42 -10.93 -3.35
N ILE A 387 -10.04 -10.17 -2.33
CA ILE A 387 -10.54 -10.30 -0.95
C ILE A 387 -10.95 -8.95 -0.34
N GLN A 388 -11.15 -7.91 -1.17
CA GLN A 388 -11.47 -6.57 -0.67
C GLN A 388 -12.65 -6.53 0.34
N PRO A 389 -13.74 -7.31 0.19
CA PRO A 389 -14.87 -7.28 1.13
C PRO A 389 -14.56 -7.75 2.55
N ASN A 390 -13.46 -8.48 2.76
CA ASN A 390 -13.06 -9.04 4.05
C ASN A 390 -11.57 -8.78 4.38
N SER A 391 -10.96 -7.83 3.67
CA SER A 391 -9.55 -7.49 3.84
C SER A 391 -9.33 -6.60 5.06
N SER A 392 -8.44 -7.04 5.95
CA SER A 392 -7.93 -6.29 7.10
C SER A 392 -6.43 -6.58 7.21
N CYS A 393 -5.61 -5.53 7.16
CA CYS A 393 -4.16 -5.68 7.20
C CYS A 393 -3.73 -6.27 8.55
N THR A 394 -4.22 -5.71 9.65
CA THR A 394 -3.97 -6.22 11.01
C THR A 394 -4.39 -7.68 11.14
N ASP A 395 -5.59 -8.06 10.71
CA ASP A 395 -6.08 -9.44 10.92
C ASP A 395 -5.33 -10.45 10.06
N CYS A 396 -5.01 -10.09 8.81
CA CYS A 396 -4.18 -10.92 7.94
C CYS A 396 -2.79 -11.09 8.56
N HIS A 397 -2.11 -9.99 8.88
CA HIS A 397 -0.75 -10.02 9.40
C HIS A 397 -0.64 -10.61 10.81
N SER A 398 -1.70 -10.59 11.62
CA SER A 398 -1.74 -11.31 12.91
C SER A 398 -1.51 -12.83 12.76
N LYS A 399 -1.64 -13.35 11.53
CA LYS A 399 -1.40 -14.76 11.20
C LYS A 399 0.04 -15.06 10.83
N ALA A 400 0.88 -14.05 10.64
CA ALA A 400 2.25 -14.22 10.21
C ALA A 400 3.05 -15.09 11.19
N THR A 401 3.77 -16.06 10.64
CA THR A 401 4.73 -16.90 11.36
C THR A 401 6.01 -17.01 10.54
N PRO A 402 7.16 -17.32 11.16
CA PRO A 402 8.35 -17.70 10.41
C PRO A 402 8.13 -18.95 9.55
N ILE A 403 9.07 -19.22 8.65
CA ILE A 403 9.12 -20.53 7.99
C ILE A 403 9.23 -21.65 9.04
N ASN A 404 8.47 -22.73 8.86
CA ASN A 404 8.45 -23.92 9.74
C ASN A 404 8.22 -23.63 11.24
N SER A 405 7.52 -22.55 11.58
CA SER A 405 7.20 -22.19 12.96
C SER A 405 5.69 -22.05 13.19
N ARG A 406 5.26 -22.47 14.38
CA ARG A 406 3.91 -22.25 14.92
C ARG A 406 3.74 -20.93 15.66
N PHE A 407 4.86 -20.25 15.98
CA PHE A 407 4.84 -19.01 16.75
C PHE A 407 4.66 -17.80 15.83
N LYS A 408 4.04 -16.74 16.38
CA LYS A 408 3.76 -15.51 15.64
C LYS A 408 5.03 -14.69 15.40
N ALA A 409 5.05 -13.98 14.29
CA ALA A 409 6.17 -13.17 13.81
C ALA A 409 5.92 -11.66 13.98
N ASP A 410 5.19 -11.24 15.01
CA ASP A 410 4.90 -9.82 15.27
C ASP A 410 4.40 -9.06 14.03
N PHE A 411 3.37 -9.59 13.38
CA PHE A 411 2.74 -9.03 12.17
C PHE A 411 3.62 -9.02 10.90
N SER A 412 4.84 -9.57 10.93
CA SER A 412 5.74 -9.59 9.77
C SER A 412 5.76 -10.93 9.04
N TYR A 413 5.52 -10.91 7.73
CA TYR A 413 5.72 -12.08 6.86
C TYR A 413 7.17 -12.18 6.33
N LEU A 414 8.07 -11.25 6.64
CA LEU A 414 9.46 -11.28 6.15
C LEU A 414 10.18 -12.59 6.49
N PHE A 415 9.93 -13.16 7.67
CA PHE A 415 10.58 -14.40 8.10
C PHE A 415 10.14 -15.65 7.32
N LYS A 416 9.15 -15.55 6.42
CA LYS A 416 8.86 -16.60 5.42
C LYS A 416 9.97 -16.74 4.38
N PHE A 417 10.82 -15.73 4.22
CA PHE A 417 11.90 -15.71 3.24
C PHE A 417 13.22 -16.25 3.78
N ALA A 418 13.32 -16.50 5.09
CA ALA A 418 14.50 -17.06 5.73
C ALA A 418 14.98 -18.34 5.03
N LYS A 419 16.30 -18.47 4.87
CA LYS A 419 16.92 -19.55 4.11
C LYS A 419 17.60 -20.54 5.06
N ALA A 420 17.54 -21.83 4.73
CA ALA A 420 18.31 -22.84 5.44
C ALA A 420 19.83 -22.66 5.14
N PRO A 421 20.72 -23.01 6.09
CA PRO A 421 22.15 -23.09 5.84
C PRO A 421 22.49 -24.06 4.69
N ALA A 422 23.59 -23.81 3.99
CA ALA A 422 24.08 -24.77 3.00
C ALA A 422 24.57 -26.04 3.70
N GLY A 423 23.92 -27.19 3.49
CA GLY A 423 24.41 -28.49 3.98
C GLY A 423 23.36 -29.45 4.55
N THR A 424 22.10 -29.06 4.68
CA THR A 424 21.02 -29.95 5.15
C THR A 424 20.21 -30.46 3.96
N SER A 425 20.64 -31.57 3.36
CA SER A 425 19.67 -32.50 2.77
C SER A 425 18.81 -33.00 3.94
N ILE A 426 17.61 -32.47 4.09
CA ILE A 426 16.59 -33.17 4.87
C ILE A 426 16.32 -34.43 4.05
N LYS A 427 16.88 -35.56 4.50
CA LYS A 427 16.32 -36.85 4.13
C LYS A 427 14.93 -36.84 4.73
N ASP A 428 13.92 -36.94 3.88
CA ASP A 428 12.58 -37.29 4.31
C ASP A 428 12.69 -38.60 5.09
N GLU A 429 12.44 -38.56 6.39
CA GLU A 429 12.12 -39.76 7.15
C GLU A 429 10.64 -40.05 6.87
N GLU A 430 10.39 -41.24 6.32
CA GLU A 430 9.13 -41.81 5.83
C GLU A 430 7.92 -41.67 6.78
#